data_AF-A0A536VZ33-F1
#
_entry.id   AF-A0A536VZ33-F1
#
_cell.length_a   1.000
_cell.length_b   1.000
_cell.length_c   1.000
_cell.angle_alpha   90.00
_cell.angle_beta   90.00
_cell.angle_gamma   90.00
#
_symmetry.space_group_name_H-M   'P 1'
#
loop_
_entity.id
_entity.type
_entity.pdbx_description
1 polymer ?
#
loop_
_entity_poly.entity_id
_entity_poly.type
_entity_poly.pdbx_seq_one_letter_code
_entity_poly.pdbx_strand_id
1 'polypeptide(L)'
;MERLSLTLAIGDYEHTRDIATGQVPVQGVSLNVLTLPPEEAFFRFTFFQEWEVSEMSMGKYVSLRSQEDNGIAAIPVFPSRAFRQSMIYVREGGEIDRPEQLKGKRIGVPEWAQTAVIYSRGYLVHQAG
;
A
#
# COMPACT_ATOMS: atom_id res chain seq x y z
N MET A 1 -11.58 19.54 27.01
CA MET A 1 -10.77 19.68 25.78
C MET A 1 -11.59 19.11 24.64
N GLU A 2 -11.73 19.87 23.56
CA GLU A 2 -12.38 19.37 22.35
C GLU A 2 -11.51 18.29 21.70
N ARG A 3 -12.11 17.22 21.18
CA ARG A 3 -11.38 16.14 20.50
C ARG A 3 -11.07 16.58 19.07
N LEU A 4 -9.88 16.26 18.57
CA LEU A 4 -9.51 16.51 17.19
C LEU A 4 -10.27 15.55 16.27
N SER A 5 -11.03 16.06 15.30
CA SER A 5 -11.70 15.23 14.30
C SER A 5 -10.71 14.86 13.20
N LEU A 6 -10.50 13.55 12.98
CA LEU A 6 -9.64 13.03 11.91
C LEU A 6 -10.37 11.94 11.13
N THR A 7 -10.17 11.91 9.82
CA THR A 7 -10.54 10.75 9.00
C THR A 7 -9.31 9.91 8.67
N LEU A 8 -9.41 8.60 8.92
CA LEU A 8 -8.41 7.59 8.57
C LEU A 8 -8.94 6.67 7.46
N ALA A 9 -8.25 6.61 6.32
CA ALA A 9 -8.46 5.55 5.34
C ALA A 9 -7.43 4.43 5.50
N ILE A 10 -7.90 3.19 5.65
CA ILE A 10 -7.04 2.01 5.86
C ILE A 10 -7.70 0.75 5.30
N GLY A 11 -6.90 -0.26 4.93
CA GLY A 11 -7.42 -1.59 4.62
C GLY A 11 -8.03 -2.30 5.84
N ASP A 12 -8.87 -3.30 5.58
CA ASP A 12 -9.40 -4.19 6.63
C ASP A 12 -8.33 -5.21 7.03
N TYR A 13 -7.67 -4.96 8.16
CA TYR A 13 -6.70 -5.87 8.74
C TYR A 13 -7.04 -6.23 10.18
N GLU A 14 -6.81 -7.48 10.55
CA GLU A 14 -7.06 -7.97 11.92
C GLU A 14 -6.27 -7.18 12.97
N HIS A 15 -5.03 -6.82 12.67
CA HIS A 15 -4.14 -6.13 13.61
C HIS A 15 -4.37 -4.61 13.72
N THR A 16 -5.24 -4.03 12.89
CA THR A 16 -5.69 -2.63 13.00
C THR A 16 -7.18 -2.52 13.32
N ARG A 17 -7.89 -3.66 13.42
CA ARG A 17 -9.34 -3.73 13.62
C ARG A 17 -9.82 -3.01 14.87
N ASP A 18 -9.12 -3.13 15.98
CA ASP A 18 -9.55 -2.53 17.25
C ASP A 18 -9.58 -0.99 17.18
N ILE A 19 -8.64 -0.40 16.45
CA ILE A 19 -8.66 1.05 16.17
C ILE A 19 -9.75 1.37 15.14
N ALA A 20 -9.84 0.58 14.07
CA ALA A 20 -10.78 0.80 12.97
C ALA A 20 -12.26 0.74 13.42
N THR A 21 -12.56 -0.13 14.38
CA THR A 21 -13.91 -0.33 14.95
C THR A 21 -14.19 0.57 16.16
N GLY A 22 -13.17 1.28 16.66
CA GLY A 22 -13.28 2.11 17.87
C GLY A 22 -13.28 1.33 19.19
N GLN A 23 -13.04 0.02 19.17
CA GLN A 23 -12.87 -0.80 20.38
C GLN A 23 -11.69 -0.29 21.24
N VAL A 24 -10.61 0.16 20.58
CA VAL A 24 -9.50 0.88 21.21
C VAL A 24 -9.51 2.33 20.71
N PRO A 25 -9.97 3.30 21.54
CA PRO A 25 -10.07 4.69 21.13
C PRO A 25 -8.70 5.35 21.07
N VAL A 26 -8.50 6.24 20.09
CA VAL A 26 -7.33 7.12 20.04
C VAL A 26 -7.52 8.27 21.00
N GLN A 27 -6.62 8.41 21.97
CA GLN A 27 -6.71 9.45 22.99
C GLN A 27 -6.71 10.86 22.35
N GLY A 28 -7.74 11.65 22.69
CA GLY A 28 -7.85 13.04 22.21
C GLY A 28 -8.38 13.20 20.79
N VAL A 29 -8.70 12.12 20.08
CA VAL A 29 -9.17 12.14 18.69
C VAL A 29 -10.59 11.58 18.59
N SER A 30 -11.42 12.23 17.78
CA SER A 30 -12.65 11.66 17.25
C SER A 30 -12.34 11.10 15.87
N LEU A 31 -12.11 9.79 15.80
CA LEU A 31 -11.62 9.14 14.59
C LEU A 31 -12.80 8.61 13.75
N ASN A 32 -12.93 9.11 12.52
CA ASN A 32 -13.78 8.53 11.48
C ASN A 32 -12.93 7.58 10.64
N VAL A 33 -13.38 6.35 10.40
CA VAL A 33 -12.58 5.34 9.69
C VAL A 33 -13.26 4.94 8.39
N LEU A 34 -12.53 5.07 7.28
CA LEU A 34 -12.92 4.60 5.96
C LEU A 34 -12.16 3.29 5.68
N THR A 35 -12.89 2.19 5.64
CA THR A 35 -12.32 0.90 5.24
C THR A 35 -12.38 0.80 3.72
N LEU A 36 -11.25 0.98 3.06
CA LEU A 36 -11.15 1.04 1.59
C LEU A 36 -10.13 0.02 1.07
N PRO A 37 -10.32 -0.50 -0.16
CA PRO A 37 -9.26 -1.22 -0.85
C PRO A 37 -7.99 -0.35 -0.95
N PRO A 38 -6.77 -0.91 -0.75
CA PRO A 38 -5.54 -0.13 -0.80
C PRO A 38 -5.36 0.69 -2.09
N GLU A 39 -5.75 0.15 -3.25
CA GLU A 39 -5.63 0.85 -4.54
C GLU A 39 -6.44 2.16 -4.56
N GLU A 40 -7.67 2.12 -4.03
CA GLU A 40 -8.54 3.29 -3.96
C GLU A 40 -8.02 4.30 -2.93
N ALA A 41 -7.67 3.83 -1.73
CA ALA A 41 -7.12 4.70 -0.68
C ALA A 41 -5.85 5.40 -1.14
N PHE A 42 -4.92 4.65 -1.74
CA PHE A 42 -3.63 5.20 -2.16
C PHE A 42 -3.81 6.22 -3.28
N PHE A 43 -4.65 5.93 -4.26
CA PHE A 43 -4.92 6.85 -5.37
C PHE A 43 -5.54 8.16 -4.85
N ARG A 44 -6.65 8.08 -4.12
CA ARG A 44 -7.37 9.27 -3.64
C ARG A 44 -6.52 10.13 -2.70
N PHE A 45 -5.77 9.50 -1.80
CA PHE A 45 -4.88 10.24 -0.90
C PHE A 45 -3.71 10.90 -1.62
N THR A 46 -3.06 10.19 -2.55
CA THR A 46 -1.89 10.71 -3.27
C THR A 46 -2.23 11.92 -4.14
N PHE A 47 -3.40 11.93 -4.78
CA PHE A 47 -3.76 12.98 -5.74
C PHE A 47 -4.66 14.08 -5.18
N PHE A 48 -5.47 13.78 -4.16
CA PHE A 48 -6.53 14.68 -3.70
C PHE A 48 -6.53 14.92 -2.18
N GLN A 49 -5.79 14.12 -1.40
CA GLN A 49 -5.68 14.25 0.06
C GLN A 49 -7.06 14.39 0.75
N GLU A 50 -8.04 13.57 0.36
CA GLU A 50 -9.45 13.68 0.80
C GLU A 50 -9.68 13.41 2.30
N TRP A 51 -8.64 13.06 3.05
CA TRP A 51 -8.67 12.76 4.48
C TRP A 51 -7.30 13.06 5.13
N GLU A 52 -7.26 13.19 6.45
CA GLU A 52 -6.04 13.60 7.16
C GLU A 52 -5.01 12.47 7.35
N VAL A 53 -5.47 11.21 7.44
CA VAL A 53 -4.58 10.05 7.71
C VAL A 53 -4.88 8.92 6.74
N SER A 54 -3.84 8.35 6.12
CA SER A 54 -3.98 7.28 5.15
C SER A 54 -2.95 6.19 5.31
N GLU A 55 -3.36 4.95 5.04
CA GLU A 55 -2.41 3.98 4.49
C GLU A 55 -1.93 4.46 3.11
N MET A 56 -0.64 4.24 2.80
CA MET A 56 -0.03 4.61 1.52
C MET A 56 1.03 3.59 1.11
N SER A 57 1.24 3.44 -0.20
CA SER A 57 2.41 2.74 -0.74
C SER A 57 3.71 3.42 -0.27
N MET A 58 4.56 2.69 0.47
CA MET A 58 5.89 3.15 0.87
C MET A 58 6.77 3.55 -0.33
N GLY A 59 6.71 2.78 -1.42
CA GLY A 59 7.45 3.10 -2.64
C GLY A 59 7.00 4.42 -3.27
N LYS A 60 5.69 4.70 -3.23
CA LYS A 60 5.13 5.98 -3.68
C LYS A 60 5.59 7.11 -2.76
N TYR A 61 5.51 6.92 -1.45
CA TYR A 61 6.00 7.89 -0.48
C TYR A 61 7.46 8.26 -0.73
N VAL A 62 8.35 7.27 -0.87
CA VAL A 62 9.78 7.52 -1.17
C VAL A 62 9.95 8.26 -2.49
N SER A 63 9.18 7.92 -3.52
CA SER A 63 9.20 8.63 -4.81
C SER A 63 8.74 10.08 -4.71
N LEU A 64 7.78 10.40 -3.85
CA LEU A 64 7.35 11.79 -3.59
C LEU A 64 8.46 12.55 -2.85
N ARG A 65 9.04 11.95 -1.82
CA ARG A 65 10.17 12.54 -1.07
C ARG A 65 11.37 12.83 -1.96
N SER A 66 11.68 11.96 -2.93
CA SER A 66 12.77 12.21 -3.89
C SER A 66 12.50 13.35 -4.87
N GLN A 67 11.24 13.79 -4.98
CA GLN A 67 10.81 14.95 -5.76
C GLN A 67 10.62 16.20 -4.88
N GLU A 68 11.17 16.17 -3.65
CA GLU A 68 11.05 17.25 -2.66
C GLU A 68 9.61 17.55 -2.19
N ASP A 69 8.66 16.64 -2.48
CA ASP A 69 7.31 16.72 -1.94
C ASP A 69 7.32 16.31 -0.46
N ASN A 70 7.07 17.28 0.41
CA ASN A 70 7.02 17.12 1.86
C ASN A 70 5.59 17.27 2.41
N GLY A 71 4.56 17.23 1.55
CA GLY A 71 3.15 17.41 1.95
C GLY A 71 2.58 16.27 2.79
N ILE A 72 3.29 15.13 2.86
CA ILE A 72 2.90 13.95 3.63
C ILE A 72 3.97 13.61 4.67
N ALA A 73 3.54 13.49 5.92
CA ALA A 73 4.36 12.95 7.01
C ALA A 73 4.07 11.46 7.19
N ALA A 74 5.11 10.63 7.16
CA ALA A 74 4.96 9.20 7.37
C ALA A 74 5.01 8.84 8.86
N ILE A 75 4.17 7.90 9.26
CA ILE A 75 4.24 7.21 10.55
C ILE A 75 4.87 5.84 10.26
N PRO A 76 5.88 5.36 11.03
CA PRO A 76 6.62 4.14 10.73
C PRO A 76 5.82 2.87 11.12
N VAL A 77 4.60 2.73 10.59
CA VAL A 77 3.69 1.61 10.79
C VAL A 77 3.39 1.00 9.43
N PHE A 78 3.58 -0.33 9.32
CA PHE A 78 3.43 -1.07 8.07
C PHE A 78 2.32 -2.12 8.22
N PRO A 79 1.05 -1.75 8.00
CA PRO A 79 -0.08 -2.65 8.24
C PRO A 79 -0.18 -3.76 7.17
N SER A 80 0.11 -3.45 5.90
CA SER A 80 0.05 -4.44 4.82
C SER A 80 1.12 -5.54 4.97
N ARG A 81 0.69 -6.75 5.34
CA ARG A 81 1.51 -7.97 5.42
C ARG A 81 1.00 -9.02 4.44
N ALA A 82 1.83 -9.42 3.49
CA ALA A 82 1.49 -10.42 2.48
C ALA A 82 2.75 -11.14 1.98
N PHE A 83 2.58 -12.39 1.52
CA PHE A 83 3.62 -13.14 0.81
C PHE A 83 3.74 -12.58 -0.61
N ARG A 84 4.71 -11.68 -0.83
CA ARG A 84 4.75 -10.84 -2.04
C ARG A 84 4.95 -11.62 -3.34
N GLN A 85 5.51 -12.81 -3.29
CA GLN A 85 5.68 -13.69 -4.45
C GLN A 85 4.33 -14.19 -5.00
N SER A 86 3.27 -14.26 -4.17
CA SER A 86 1.93 -14.66 -4.64
C SER A 86 1.22 -13.59 -5.46
N MET A 87 1.84 -12.41 -5.64
CA MET A 87 1.27 -11.29 -6.38
C MET A 87 1.67 -11.28 -7.86
N ILE A 88 2.38 -12.32 -8.33
CA ILE A 88 2.72 -12.51 -9.74
C ILE A 88 1.70 -13.47 -10.34
N TYR A 89 0.94 -12.99 -11.32
CA TYR A 89 -0.10 -13.77 -11.98
C TYR A 89 0.35 -14.11 -13.40
N VAL A 90 0.10 -15.37 -13.79
CA VAL A 90 0.31 -15.87 -15.15
C VAL A 90 -1.02 -16.39 -15.69
N ARG A 91 -1.13 -16.45 -17.02
CA ARG A 91 -2.34 -16.97 -17.67
C ARG A 91 -2.52 -18.45 -17.36
N GLU A 92 -3.70 -18.85 -16.92
CA GLU A 92 -4.07 -20.27 -16.78
C GLU A 92 -3.93 -21.01 -18.12
N GLY A 93 -3.31 -22.19 -18.11
CA GLY A 93 -3.00 -22.96 -19.32
C GLY A 93 -1.94 -22.32 -20.23
N GLY A 94 -1.26 -21.26 -19.76
CA GLY A 94 -0.16 -20.64 -20.47
C GLY A 94 1.16 -21.40 -20.38
N GLU A 95 2.17 -20.91 -21.10
CA GLU A 95 3.50 -21.53 -21.18
C GLU A 95 4.42 -21.21 -19.98
N ILE A 96 3.97 -20.35 -19.05
CA ILE A 96 4.77 -19.90 -17.91
C ILE A 96 4.35 -20.67 -16.66
N ASP A 97 5.23 -21.56 -16.19
CA ASP A 97 5.09 -22.35 -14.97
C ASP A 97 6.18 -22.07 -13.92
N ARG A 98 7.24 -21.34 -14.30
CA ARG A 98 8.35 -20.99 -13.41
C ARG A 98 8.88 -19.56 -13.66
N PRO A 99 9.50 -18.91 -12.66
CA PRO A 99 9.94 -17.53 -12.77
C PRO A 99 10.94 -17.25 -13.90
N GLU A 100 11.85 -18.17 -14.21
CA GLU A 100 12.92 -17.98 -15.20
C GLU A 100 12.38 -17.78 -16.62
N GLN A 101 11.17 -18.27 -16.89
CA GLN A 101 10.49 -18.08 -18.18
C GLN A 101 9.99 -16.65 -18.39
N LEU A 102 9.98 -15.82 -17.34
CA LEU A 102 9.65 -14.40 -17.42
C LEU A 102 10.80 -13.57 -18.01
N LYS A 103 12.02 -14.12 -18.08
CA LYS A 103 13.18 -13.41 -18.63
C LYS A 103 12.93 -12.93 -20.06
N GLY A 104 13.10 -11.62 -20.26
CA GLY A 104 12.88 -10.97 -21.55
C GLY A 104 11.40 -10.84 -21.97
N LYS A 105 10.45 -11.29 -21.13
CA LYS A 105 9.01 -11.07 -21.37
C LYS A 105 8.61 -9.66 -20.90
N ARG A 106 7.48 -9.19 -21.43
CA ARG A 106 6.82 -7.97 -20.95
C ARG A 106 5.86 -8.33 -19.83
N ILE A 107 5.99 -7.66 -18.68
CA ILE A 107 5.16 -7.87 -17.50
C ILE A 107 4.30 -6.62 -17.29
N GLY A 108 2.99 -6.80 -17.20
CA GLY A 108 2.06 -5.72 -16.84
C GLY A 108 2.14 -5.43 -15.34
N VAL A 109 2.14 -4.15 -14.99
CA VAL A 109 2.15 -3.69 -13.59
C VAL A 109 1.06 -2.64 -13.40
N PRO A 110 0.36 -2.61 -12.24
CA PRO A 110 -0.66 -1.60 -11.96
C PRO A 110 -0.05 -0.20 -11.87
N GLU A 111 1.07 -0.06 -11.16
CA GLU A 111 1.77 1.21 -11.00
C GLU A 111 3.27 0.98 -10.74
N TRP A 112 4.14 1.81 -11.34
CA TRP A 112 5.59 1.65 -11.26
C TRP A 112 6.19 1.82 -9.86
N ALA A 113 5.69 2.80 -9.09
CA ALA A 113 6.22 3.16 -7.77
C ALA A 113 5.54 2.40 -6.62
N GLN A 114 4.62 1.48 -6.90
CA GLN A 114 3.93 0.72 -5.87
C GLN A 114 4.88 -0.26 -5.17
N THR A 115 4.83 -0.32 -3.84
CA THR A 115 5.73 -1.19 -3.03
C THR A 115 5.74 -2.64 -3.50
N ALA A 116 4.57 -3.21 -3.81
CA ALA A 116 4.47 -4.59 -4.30
C ALA A 116 5.22 -4.79 -5.62
N VAL A 117 5.09 -3.85 -6.56
CA VAL A 117 5.75 -3.89 -7.86
C VAL A 117 7.26 -3.75 -7.72
N ILE A 118 7.73 -2.82 -6.87
CA ILE A 118 9.15 -2.65 -6.56
C ILE A 118 9.73 -3.95 -5.99
N TYR A 119 9.04 -4.55 -5.02
CA TYR A 119 9.47 -5.82 -4.42
C TYR A 119 9.52 -6.94 -5.47
N SER A 120 8.45 -7.16 -6.24
CA SER A 120 8.40 -8.22 -7.24
C SER A 120 9.48 -8.07 -8.31
N ARG A 121 9.76 -6.83 -8.75
CA ARG A 121 10.87 -6.56 -9.68
C ARG A 121 12.23 -6.89 -9.07
N GLY A 122 12.47 -6.46 -7.84
CA GLY A 122 13.69 -6.80 -7.11
C GLY A 122 13.85 -8.32 -6.95
N TYR A 123 12.77 -8.99 -6.55
CA TYR A 123 12.73 -10.44 -6.38
C TYR A 123 13.09 -11.20 -7.67
N LEU A 124 12.44 -10.83 -8.78
CA LEU A 124 12.71 -11.44 -10.08
C LEU A 124 14.19 -11.24 -10.46
N VAL A 125 14.67 -10.00 -10.45
CA VAL A 125 16.04 -9.68 -10.89
C VAL A 125 17.13 -10.32 -10.03
N HIS A 126 16.94 -10.41 -8.70
CA HIS A 126 18.01 -10.80 -7.79
C HIS A 126 17.91 -12.24 -7.28
N GLN A 127 16.74 -12.88 -7.35
CA GLN A 127 16.53 -14.23 -6.79
C GLN A 127 15.97 -15.24 -7.79
N ALA A 128 15.12 -14.81 -8.73
CA ALA A 128 14.35 -15.74 -9.58
C ALA A 128 14.72 -15.73 -11.07
N GLY A 129 15.58 -14.81 -11.52
CA GLY A 129 16.17 -14.79 -12.87
C GLY A 129 15.33 -14.10 -13.94
#